data_AF-A0AAD6PDR2-F1
#
_entry.id   AF-A0AAD6PDR2-F1
#
_cell.length_a   1.000
_cell.length_b   1.000
_cell.length_c   1.000
_cell.angle_alpha   90.00
_cell.angle_beta   90.00
_cell.angle_gamma   90.00
#
_symmetry.space_group_name_H-M   'P 1'
#
loop_
_entity.id
_entity.type
_entity.pdbx_description
1 polymer ?
#
loop_
_entity_poly.entity_id
_entity_poly.type
_entity_poly.pdbx_seq_one_letter_code
_entity_poly.pdbx_strand_id
1 'polypeptide(L)'
;MMRKVSRKMFDHKQLSRDRTLVLSVIALTATIFFVFGNISLQSSSANTRETSGELHVRIAEGQIMSTVMKQPLRSMQEEIKKVDRSEHQSSVIPPFNLTVEERIEWFRKKVPEFEILKSNNLTKEFHGRVLEFFNKECDVQFFMTWISPAESFGRREFLALESVFKVHPHGCLLILSGELDSVQGYRILKPLLDREFKVAAITPDLSFLFESTPAETWFEEMKSGNKDPGEIPLPQNLSNLIRLAVLYKYGGIYLDTDFIVLKSFADLRNAIGAQSIDVSRSWTRLNNAVLVFDMNHPLLLKFIEEFAATFDGNKWGHNGPYLVSRIVQKVAERPGYNLTILPPMAFYPVSWNRIGGFFKKPENKVESRWVNAKLLQLSGETYGIHLWNKQSSKFSIEEGSVMGRLISDHCVICEYKYSS
;
A
#
# COMPACT_ATOMS: atom_id res chain seq x y z
N MET A 1 -48.59 31.36 -6.38
CA MET A 1 -49.35 32.39 -5.64
C MET A 1 -50.11 31.70 -4.51
N MET A 2 -49.81 32.09 -3.26
CA MET A 2 -50.57 31.93 -1.99
C MET A 2 -51.17 30.54 -1.60
N ARG A 3 -50.68 29.85 -0.55
CA ARG A 3 -50.82 30.04 0.93
C ARG A 3 -52.16 29.59 1.56
N LYS A 4 -52.05 28.63 2.51
CA LYS A 4 -52.65 28.49 3.88
C LYS A 4 -52.81 26.99 4.17
N VAL A 5 -52.19 26.30 5.15
CA VAL A 5 -51.95 26.49 6.60
C VAL A 5 -53.22 26.72 7.43
N SER A 6 -53.57 25.74 8.30
CA SER A 6 -53.92 25.86 9.74
C SER A 6 -54.55 24.52 10.23
N ARG A 7 -53.86 23.67 11.03
CA ARG A 7 -53.76 23.56 12.52
C ARG A 7 -54.89 22.78 13.25
N LYS A 8 -54.44 21.69 13.89
CA LYS A 8 -54.61 21.23 15.31
C LYS A 8 -56.01 20.94 15.90
N MET A 9 -56.17 19.73 16.47
CA MET A 9 -56.18 19.34 17.92
C MET A 9 -57.00 18.03 18.13
N PHE A 10 -56.37 16.94 18.61
CA PHE A 10 -56.42 16.37 19.99
C PHE A 10 -57.81 15.91 20.49
N ASP A 11 -58.01 14.60 20.69
CA ASP A 11 -58.10 13.96 22.03
C ASP A 11 -58.38 12.42 21.92
N HIS A 12 -57.51 11.58 22.50
CA HIS A 12 -57.67 10.81 23.75
C HIS A 12 -58.46 9.49 23.65
N LYS A 13 -57.76 8.36 23.86
CA LYS A 13 -58.02 7.47 25.02
C LYS A 13 -56.91 6.45 25.24
N GLN A 14 -56.60 6.32 26.53
CA GLN A 14 -55.59 5.52 27.21
C GLN A 14 -56.33 4.45 28.03
N LEU A 15 -55.78 3.24 28.12
CA LEU A 15 -55.98 2.24 29.18
C LEU A 15 -54.88 1.17 28.98
N SER A 16 -53.76 1.21 29.72
CA SER A 16 -53.59 0.81 31.13
C SER A 16 -53.87 -0.68 31.39
N ARG A 17 -52.79 -1.46 31.60
CA ARG A 17 -52.68 -2.30 32.80
C ARG A 17 -51.22 -2.48 33.21
N ASP A 18 -51.00 -2.09 34.46
CA ASP A 18 -49.75 -1.94 35.19
C ASP A 18 -49.46 -3.17 36.08
N ARG A 19 -48.15 -3.35 36.38
CA ARG A 19 -47.53 -3.86 37.65
C ARG A 19 -47.73 -5.35 38.02
N THR A 20 -46.73 -6.05 38.58
CA THR A 20 -45.93 -5.76 39.80
C THR A 20 -44.60 -6.55 39.81
N LEU A 21 -43.44 -5.91 40.01
CA LEU A 21 -42.58 -5.78 41.23
C LEU A 21 -41.58 -6.94 41.49
N VAL A 22 -40.26 -6.71 41.31
CA VAL A 22 -39.22 -6.37 42.33
C VAL A 22 -38.59 -7.59 43.04
N LEU A 23 -37.28 -7.78 42.79
CA LEU A 23 -36.18 -8.36 43.58
C LEU A 23 -35.17 -8.89 42.54
N SER A 24 -33.93 -8.42 42.37
CA SER A 24 -32.92 -8.14 43.38
C SER A 24 -31.82 -7.22 42.83
N VAL A 25 -31.59 -6.12 43.53
CA VAL A 25 -30.35 -5.33 43.52
C VAL A 25 -29.25 -6.17 44.19
N ILE A 26 -28.11 -6.33 43.52
CA ILE A 26 -26.72 -6.48 44.03
C ILE A 26 -25.91 -7.17 42.90
N ALA A 27 -25.10 -6.37 42.17
CA ALA A 27 -23.82 -6.74 41.56
C ALA A 27 -23.40 -5.64 40.57
N LEU A 28 -23.13 -4.45 41.09
CA LEU A 28 -22.46 -3.39 40.34
C LEU A 28 -21.35 -2.82 41.22
N THR A 29 -20.13 -3.30 41.03
CA THR A 29 -18.85 -2.58 41.26
C THR A 29 -17.67 -3.53 41.05
N ALA A 30 -17.16 -3.64 39.82
CA ALA A 30 -15.74 -3.90 39.51
C ALA A 30 -15.59 -4.12 38.00
N THR A 31 -15.18 -3.08 37.27
CA THR A 31 -14.34 -3.07 36.05
C THR A 31 -14.63 -1.85 35.16
N ILE A 32 -14.58 -0.65 35.75
CA ILE A 32 -14.30 0.58 35.02
C ILE A 32 -13.30 1.35 35.87
N PHE A 33 -12.01 1.02 35.75
CA PHE A 33 -10.86 1.85 36.19
C PHE A 33 -9.58 1.13 35.79
N PHE A 34 -9.19 1.17 34.51
CA PHE A 34 -7.79 1.01 34.11
C PHE A 34 -7.57 1.63 32.72
N VAL A 35 -7.79 2.94 32.66
CA VAL A 35 -7.29 3.79 31.58
C VAL A 35 -6.79 5.09 32.21
N PHE A 36 -5.46 5.22 32.24
CA PHE A 36 -4.59 6.37 32.56
C PHE A 36 -4.31 6.77 34.02
N GLY A 37 -3.01 6.78 34.38
CA GLY A 37 -2.44 7.84 35.23
C GLY A 37 -1.44 7.44 36.32
N ASN A 38 -0.18 7.17 35.93
CA ASN A 38 1.11 7.55 36.55
C ASN A 38 1.41 7.34 38.05
N ILE A 39 2.61 6.80 38.31
CA ILE A 39 3.70 7.28 39.22
C ILE A 39 4.87 6.30 38.94
N SER A 40 5.88 6.65 38.14
CA SER A 40 7.08 7.46 38.49
C SER A 40 7.76 7.05 39.80
N LEU A 41 8.83 6.27 39.71
CA LEU A 41 9.89 6.25 40.73
C LEU A 41 11.23 6.09 40.03
N GLN A 42 12.17 6.92 40.47
CA GLN A 42 13.39 7.36 39.82
C GLN A 42 14.61 6.79 40.55
N SER A 43 15.70 6.59 39.81
CA SER A 43 17.09 6.30 40.23
C SER A 43 17.34 4.87 40.76
N SER A 44 18.39 4.15 40.38
CA SER A 44 19.79 4.58 40.35
C SER A 44 20.68 3.59 39.59
N SER A 45 21.77 4.12 39.02
CA SER A 45 22.90 3.41 38.44
C SER A 45 23.68 2.60 39.49
N ALA A 46 24.04 1.35 39.18
CA ALA A 46 25.21 0.69 39.78
C ALA A 46 25.73 -0.45 38.89
N ASN A 47 27.03 -0.38 38.60
CA ASN A 47 27.87 -1.40 37.98
C ASN A 47 27.79 -2.77 38.66
N THR A 48 27.90 -3.85 37.89
CA THR A 48 28.66 -5.08 38.26
C THR A 48 28.84 -5.97 37.03
N ARG A 49 30.04 -5.94 36.44
CA ARG A 49 31.10 -6.98 36.48
C ARG A 49 30.81 -8.23 35.64
N GLU A 50 31.59 -8.33 34.56
CA GLU A 50 31.88 -9.52 33.78
C GLU A 50 32.32 -10.69 34.69
N THR A 51 31.89 -11.89 34.32
CA THR A 51 32.59 -13.13 34.70
C THR A 51 32.64 -14.04 33.48
N SER A 52 33.87 -14.25 33.02
CA SER A 52 34.27 -15.20 32.00
C SER A 52 34.15 -16.63 32.51
N GLY A 53 33.63 -17.53 31.68
CA GLY A 53 33.63 -18.96 31.90
C GLY A 53 33.83 -19.68 30.58
N GLU A 54 35.08 -20.05 30.29
CA GLU A 54 35.45 -20.95 29.20
C GLU A 54 34.91 -22.36 29.46
N LEU A 55 34.24 -22.95 28.46
CA LEU A 55 33.93 -24.38 28.44
C LEU A 55 34.66 -25.03 27.26
N HIS A 56 35.75 -25.73 27.58
CA HIS A 56 36.48 -26.62 26.66
C HIS A 56 35.70 -27.92 26.44
N VAL A 57 35.38 -28.27 25.19
CA VAL A 57 34.96 -29.62 24.81
C VAL A 57 35.83 -30.12 23.66
N ARG A 58 36.50 -31.25 23.92
CA ARG A 58 37.45 -31.96 23.03
C ARG A 58 36.70 -32.71 21.92
N ILE A 59 37.24 -32.66 20.70
CA ILE A 59 36.82 -33.46 19.55
C ILE A 59 37.52 -34.82 19.60
N ALA A 60 36.76 -35.90 19.38
CA ALA A 60 37.28 -37.23 19.09
C ALA A 60 36.94 -37.59 17.64
N GLU A 61 37.95 -37.97 16.87
CA GLU A 61 37.83 -38.46 15.50
C GLU A 61 37.32 -39.91 15.48
N GLY A 62 36.47 -40.23 14.50
CA GLY A 62 36.04 -41.59 14.19
C GLY A 62 35.70 -41.72 12.70
N GLN A 63 36.59 -42.38 11.96
CA GLN A 63 36.42 -42.77 10.56
C GLN A 63 35.34 -43.85 10.40
N ILE A 64 34.44 -43.68 9.42
CA ILE A 64 33.81 -44.80 8.71
C ILE A 64 33.75 -44.45 7.22
N MET A 65 34.44 -45.25 6.39
CA MET A 65 34.33 -45.25 4.92
C MET A 65 33.14 -46.11 4.48
N SER A 66 32.37 -45.66 3.50
CA SER A 66 31.73 -46.55 2.52
C SER A 66 31.41 -45.80 1.23
N THR A 67 31.81 -46.43 0.14
CA THR A 67 31.96 -45.98 -1.25
C THR A 67 30.65 -46.11 -2.04
N VAL A 68 30.23 -45.09 -2.79
CA VAL A 68 29.43 -45.25 -4.03
C VAL A 68 29.84 -44.19 -5.04
N MET A 69 30.34 -44.64 -6.19
CA MET A 69 30.68 -43.84 -7.37
C MET A 69 29.45 -43.09 -7.92
N LYS A 70 29.60 -41.80 -8.22
CA LYS A 70 28.78 -41.08 -9.21
C LYS A 70 29.68 -40.27 -10.14
N GLN A 71 29.46 -40.46 -11.45
CA GLN A 71 30.03 -39.68 -12.55
C GLN A 71 29.77 -38.17 -12.38
N PRO A 72 30.63 -37.29 -12.95
CA PRO A 72 30.51 -35.86 -12.76
C PRO A 72 29.43 -35.29 -13.69
N LEU A 73 28.27 -34.90 -13.13
CA LEU A 73 27.40 -33.91 -13.76
C LEU A 73 27.95 -32.53 -13.42
N ARG A 74 28.42 -31.82 -14.44
CA ARG A 74 28.98 -30.47 -14.37
C ARG A 74 27.86 -29.51 -13.95
N SER A 75 27.71 -29.30 -12.64
CA SER A 75 26.86 -28.26 -12.08
C SER A 75 27.48 -26.90 -12.38
N MET A 76 26.89 -26.15 -13.32
CA MET A 76 27.12 -24.72 -13.43
C MET A 76 26.62 -24.07 -12.14
N GLN A 77 27.55 -23.77 -11.26
CA GLN A 77 27.31 -22.96 -10.08
C GLN A 77 27.23 -21.51 -10.57
N GLU A 78 26.02 -21.04 -10.86
CA GLU A 78 25.79 -19.59 -10.93
C GLU A 78 26.06 -19.02 -9.54
N GLU A 79 27.18 -18.30 -9.42
CA GLU A 79 27.42 -17.41 -8.30
C GLU A 79 26.31 -16.35 -8.28
N ILE A 80 25.28 -16.59 -7.48
CA ILE A 80 24.37 -15.52 -7.05
C ILE A 80 25.21 -14.59 -6.17
N LYS A 81 25.77 -13.54 -6.78
CA LYS A 81 26.25 -12.38 -6.03
C LYS A 81 25.07 -11.88 -5.19
N LYS A 82 25.17 -12.04 -3.87
CA LYS A 82 24.40 -11.24 -2.92
C LYS A 82 24.79 -9.78 -3.17
N VAL A 83 24.02 -9.09 -4.00
CA VAL A 83 24.10 -7.63 -4.10
C VAL A 83 23.68 -7.07 -2.75
N ASP A 84 24.58 -6.32 -2.15
CA ASP A 84 24.39 -5.68 -0.86
C ASP A 84 23.25 -4.66 -0.97
N ARG A 85 22.08 -4.98 -0.41
CA ARG A 85 20.90 -4.09 -0.38
C ARG A 85 21.19 -2.76 0.32
N SER A 86 22.28 -2.66 1.07
CA SER A 86 22.61 -1.45 1.84
C SER A 86 23.14 -0.30 0.97
N GLU A 87 23.88 -0.57 -0.12
CA GLU A 87 24.54 0.48 -0.91
C GLU A 87 23.53 1.30 -1.73
N HIS A 88 22.59 0.66 -2.43
CA HIS A 88 21.56 1.38 -3.20
C HIS A 88 20.54 2.12 -2.33
N GLN A 89 20.22 1.58 -1.14
CA GLN A 89 19.30 2.25 -0.22
C GLN A 89 19.96 3.49 0.42
N SER A 90 21.29 3.54 0.52
CA SER A 90 22.03 4.68 1.08
C SER A 90 22.14 5.91 0.15
N SER A 91 22.02 5.72 -1.17
CA SER A 91 22.20 6.80 -2.17
C SER A 91 20.96 7.70 -2.31
N VAL A 92 19.77 7.17 -2.02
CA VAL A 92 18.47 7.78 -2.31
C VAL A 92 17.84 8.42 -1.06
N ILE A 93 18.39 8.12 0.12
CA ILE A 93 17.89 8.59 1.41
C ILE A 93 18.83 9.69 1.91
N PRO A 94 18.30 10.86 2.33
CA PRO A 94 19.15 11.89 2.90
C PRO A 94 19.82 11.37 4.19
N PRO A 95 21.08 11.78 4.46
CA PRO A 95 21.73 11.52 5.73
C PRO A 95 20.89 12.02 6.91
N PHE A 96 20.99 11.31 8.04
CA PHE A 96 20.29 11.70 9.26
C PHE A 96 20.80 13.04 9.81
N ASN A 97 19.89 13.80 10.43
CA ASN A 97 20.18 15.06 11.15
C ASN A 97 20.77 16.20 10.31
N LEU A 98 20.48 16.26 9.01
CA LEU A 98 20.81 17.45 8.20
C LEU A 98 19.82 18.58 8.42
N THR A 99 20.32 19.81 8.47
CA THR A 99 19.51 21.02 8.28
C THR A 99 18.86 21.04 6.90
N VAL A 100 17.88 21.91 6.69
CA VAL A 100 17.19 22.04 5.40
C VAL A 100 18.18 22.44 4.31
N GLU A 101 19.07 23.38 4.60
CA GLU A 101 20.08 23.90 3.68
C GLU A 101 21.09 22.82 3.28
N GLU A 102 21.62 22.07 4.25
CA GLU A 102 22.54 20.95 4.00
C GLU A 102 21.88 19.84 3.20
N ARG A 103 20.60 19.53 3.46
CA ARG A 103 19.85 18.51 2.72
C ARG A 103 19.57 18.95 1.28
N ILE A 104 19.31 20.23 1.05
CA ILE A 104 19.22 20.80 -0.31
C ILE A 104 20.57 20.67 -1.03
N GLU A 105 21.69 21.00 -0.37
CA GLU A 105 23.01 20.86 -1.00
C GLU A 105 23.34 19.40 -1.32
N TRP A 106 23.08 18.48 -0.39
CA TRP A 106 23.19 17.05 -0.61
C TRP A 106 22.32 16.60 -1.79
N PHE A 107 21.05 17.01 -1.80
CA PHE A 107 20.10 16.62 -2.83
C PHE A 107 20.54 17.11 -4.20
N ARG A 108 20.99 18.36 -4.32
CA ARG A 108 21.52 18.92 -5.57
C ARG A 108 22.66 18.09 -6.16
N LYS A 109 23.54 17.52 -5.32
CA LYS A 109 24.61 16.59 -5.74
C LYS A 109 24.06 15.24 -6.19
N LYS A 110 22.94 14.81 -5.61
CA LYS A 110 22.31 13.51 -5.86
C LYS A 110 21.27 13.49 -6.97
N VAL A 111 20.69 14.64 -7.36
CA VAL A 111 19.70 14.73 -8.46
C VAL A 111 20.13 13.95 -9.72
N PRO A 112 21.39 14.02 -10.20
CA PRO A 112 21.81 13.24 -11.37
C PRO A 112 21.77 11.72 -11.21
N GLU A 113 21.68 11.19 -9.98
CA GLU A 113 21.53 9.75 -9.71
C GLU A 113 20.06 9.29 -9.78
N PHE A 114 19.09 10.22 -9.76
CA PHE A 114 17.67 9.88 -9.87
C PHE A 114 17.25 9.77 -11.35
N GLU A 115 17.40 8.57 -11.93
CA GLU A 115 17.00 8.30 -13.31
C GLU A 115 15.55 8.68 -13.62
N ILE A 116 14.64 8.49 -12.66
CA ILE A 116 13.22 8.84 -12.82
C ILE A 116 12.97 10.35 -13.02
N LEU A 117 13.89 11.23 -12.64
CA LEU A 117 13.77 12.67 -12.86
C LEU A 117 14.28 13.10 -14.25
N LYS A 118 14.93 12.21 -15.00
CA LYS A 118 15.53 12.50 -16.30
C LYS A 118 14.55 12.23 -17.44
N SER A 119 14.72 12.99 -18.51
CA SER A 119 14.08 12.69 -19.80
C SER A 119 15.06 11.88 -20.67
N ASN A 120 14.57 10.82 -21.29
CA ASN A 120 15.31 9.97 -22.22
C ASN A 120 14.43 9.58 -23.42
N ASN A 121 14.90 8.70 -24.29
CA ASN A 121 14.12 8.30 -25.47
C ASN A 121 12.84 7.53 -25.09
N LEU A 122 12.88 6.69 -24.04
CA LEU A 122 11.70 5.95 -23.58
C LEU A 122 10.64 6.88 -22.99
N THR A 123 11.05 7.92 -22.23
CA THR A 123 10.08 8.88 -21.68
C THR A 123 9.39 9.65 -22.81
N LYS A 124 10.10 10.05 -23.87
CA LYS A 124 9.49 10.77 -25.01
C LYS A 124 8.40 9.96 -25.72
N GLU A 125 8.49 8.63 -25.68
CA GLU A 125 7.50 7.72 -26.25
C GLU A 125 6.37 7.35 -25.28
N PHE A 126 6.44 7.81 -24.02
CA PHE A 126 5.52 7.43 -22.93
C PHE A 126 4.05 7.54 -23.34
N HIS A 127 3.61 8.73 -23.75
CA HIS A 127 2.20 8.97 -24.09
C HIS A 127 1.73 8.06 -25.23
N GLY A 128 2.53 7.95 -26.29
CA GLY A 128 2.23 7.08 -27.43
C GLY A 128 2.10 5.62 -27.02
N ARG A 129 3.04 5.10 -26.22
CA ARG A 129 3.01 3.71 -25.73
C ARG A 129 1.85 3.44 -24.78
N VAL A 130 1.44 4.41 -23.95
CA VAL A 130 0.24 4.28 -23.11
C VAL A 130 -1.03 4.18 -23.96
N LEU A 131 -1.18 5.05 -24.96
CA LEU A 131 -2.33 5.01 -25.88
C LEU A 131 -2.34 3.69 -26.68
N GLU A 132 -1.19 3.25 -27.18
CA GLU A 132 -1.06 1.97 -27.87
C GLU A 132 -1.41 0.78 -26.96
N PHE A 133 -1.00 0.82 -25.69
CA PHE A 133 -1.33 -0.24 -24.75
C PHE A 133 -2.84 -0.32 -24.49
N PHE A 134 -3.53 0.80 -24.25
CA PHE A 134 -4.96 0.80 -23.92
C PHE A 134 -5.90 0.79 -25.15
N ASN A 135 -5.39 0.80 -26.39
CA ASN A 135 -6.23 0.85 -27.61
C ASN A 135 -7.04 -0.43 -27.92
N LYS A 136 -6.79 -1.55 -27.24
CA LYS A 136 -7.55 -2.80 -27.37
C LYS A 136 -8.56 -2.92 -26.24
N GLU A 137 -9.70 -3.57 -26.47
CA GLU A 137 -10.79 -3.78 -25.49
C GLU A 137 -10.24 -4.21 -24.12
N CYS A 138 -10.19 -3.24 -23.19
CA CYS A 138 -9.84 -3.42 -21.79
C CYS A 138 -11.12 -3.17 -21.00
N ASP A 139 -11.64 -4.19 -20.30
CA ASP A 139 -12.84 -4.00 -19.47
C ASP A 139 -12.58 -3.01 -18.33
N VAL A 140 -11.35 -3.03 -17.80
CA VAL A 140 -10.89 -2.15 -16.74
C VAL A 140 -9.41 -1.81 -16.95
N GLN A 141 -9.05 -0.54 -16.71
CA GLN A 141 -7.70 -0.03 -16.85
C GLN A 141 -7.08 0.23 -15.48
N PHE A 142 -6.00 -0.47 -15.18
CA PHE A 142 -5.24 -0.37 -13.94
C PHE A 142 -3.87 0.26 -14.17
N PHE A 143 -3.45 1.05 -13.19
CA PHE A 143 -2.13 1.64 -13.07
C PHE A 143 -1.49 1.22 -11.75
N MET A 144 -0.22 0.88 -11.79
CA MET A 144 0.64 0.73 -10.62
C MET A 144 1.91 1.57 -10.82
N THR A 145 2.66 1.83 -9.75
CA THR A 145 3.97 2.50 -9.85
C THR A 145 5.03 1.66 -9.17
N TRP A 146 6.17 1.46 -9.85
CA TRP A 146 7.34 0.80 -9.29
C TRP A 146 8.61 1.58 -9.61
N ILE A 147 9.24 2.16 -8.60
CA ILE A 147 10.44 3.01 -8.76
C ILE A 147 11.70 2.28 -8.23
N SER A 148 11.51 1.23 -7.43
CA SER A 148 12.62 0.45 -6.88
C SER A 148 13.29 -0.43 -7.96
N PRO A 149 14.54 -0.88 -7.77
CA PRO A 149 15.24 -1.73 -8.72
C PRO A 149 14.44 -2.97 -9.11
N ALA A 150 14.57 -3.43 -10.36
CA ALA A 150 13.82 -4.58 -10.86
C ALA A 150 14.06 -5.86 -10.05
N GLU A 151 15.26 -6.06 -9.49
CA GLU A 151 15.64 -7.20 -8.63
C GLU A 151 14.83 -7.25 -7.34
N SER A 152 14.32 -6.10 -6.89
CA SER A 152 13.51 -6.00 -5.68
C SER A 152 12.03 -6.25 -5.93
N PHE A 153 11.59 -6.35 -7.20
CA PHE A 153 10.21 -6.71 -7.54
C PHE A 153 10.01 -8.20 -7.27
N GLY A 154 9.55 -8.50 -6.07
CA GLY A 154 9.53 -9.85 -5.54
C GLY A 154 8.23 -10.60 -5.78
N ARG A 155 8.12 -11.75 -5.13
CA ARG A 155 6.93 -12.61 -5.19
C ARG A 155 5.67 -11.89 -4.71
N ARG A 156 5.79 -11.02 -3.70
CA ARG A 156 4.65 -10.29 -3.12
C ARG A 156 4.02 -9.32 -4.10
N GLU A 157 4.86 -8.53 -4.76
CA GLU A 157 4.43 -7.59 -5.78
C GLU A 157 3.83 -8.34 -6.98
N PHE A 158 4.45 -9.46 -7.36
CA PHE A 158 3.93 -10.30 -8.43
C PHE A 158 2.56 -10.92 -8.08
N LEU A 159 2.31 -11.27 -6.82
CA LEU A 159 0.99 -11.74 -6.36
C LEU A 159 -0.09 -10.66 -6.50
N ALA A 160 0.25 -9.38 -6.34
CA ALA A 160 -0.69 -8.29 -6.61
C ALA A 160 -1.10 -8.30 -8.10
N LEU A 161 -0.15 -8.48 -9.02
CA LEU A 161 -0.44 -8.62 -10.44
C LEU A 161 -1.34 -9.84 -10.73
N GLU A 162 -1.01 -11.00 -10.17
CA GLU A 162 -1.85 -12.21 -10.32
C GLU A 162 -3.28 -11.98 -9.84
N SER A 163 -3.45 -11.28 -8.71
CA SER A 163 -4.76 -11.00 -8.14
C SER A 163 -5.63 -10.11 -9.04
N VAL A 164 -5.02 -9.13 -9.74
CA VAL A 164 -5.71 -8.31 -10.73
C VAL A 164 -6.27 -9.20 -11.83
N PHE A 165 -5.44 -10.04 -12.44
CA PHE A 165 -5.85 -10.88 -13.57
C PHE A 165 -6.73 -12.06 -13.19
N LYS A 166 -6.68 -12.51 -11.93
CA LYS A 166 -7.63 -13.49 -11.41
C LYS A 166 -9.07 -12.96 -11.45
N VAL A 167 -9.24 -11.69 -11.08
CA VAL A 167 -10.55 -11.04 -10.98
C VAL A 167 -10.95 -10.36 -12.29
N HIS A 168 -9.99 -9.83 -13.03
CA HIS A 168 -10.15 -9.18 -14.32
C HIS A 168 -9.28 -9.83 -15.39
N PRO A 169 -9.66 -11.01 -15.93
CA PRO A 169 -8.88 -11.69 -16.97
C PRO A 169 -8.68 -10.87 -18.25
N HIS A 170 -9.63 -9.98 -18.56
CA HIS A 170 -9.59 -9.04 -19.69
C HIS A 170 -9.26 -7.59 -19.26
N GLY A 171 -8.80 -7.41 -18.02
CA GLY A 171 -8.28 -6.14 -17.54
C GLY A 171 -6.91 -5.82 -18.15
N CYS A 172 -6.54 -4.55 -18.12
CA CYS A 172 -5.25 -4.07 -18.59
C CYS A 172 -4.49 -3.43 -17.44
N LEU A 173 -3.26 -3.88 -17.19
CA LEU A 173 -2.44 -3.38 -16.10
C LEU A 173 -1.16 -2.74 -16.62
N LEU A 174 -1.06 -1.43 -16.43
CA LEU A 174 0.15 -0.67 -16.74
C LEU A 174 0.95 -0.37 -15.47
N ILE A 175 2.22 -0.77 -15.45
CA ILE A 175 3.16 -0.45 -14.38
C ILE A 175 4.04 0.71 -14.84
N LEU A 176 3.91 1.87 -14.20
CA LEU A 176 4.77 3.03 -14.42
C LEU A 176 6.13 2.77 -13.75
N SER A 177 7.11 2.36 -14.54
CA SER A 177 8.42 1.95 -14.04
C SER A 177 9.48 1.98 -15.13
N GLY A 178 10.56 2.73 -14.92
CA GLY A 178 11.76 2.63 -15.77
C GLY A 178 12.56 1.36 -15.52
N GLU A 179 12.57 0.88 -14.27
CA GLU A 179 13.29 -0.33 -13.86
C GLU A 179 12.70 -1.60 -14.51
N LEU A 180 11.36 -1.69 -14.58
CA LEU A 180 10.68 -2.81 -15.21
C LEU A 180 10.48 -2.64 -16.72
N ASP A 181 10.69 -1.44 -17.28
CA ASP A 181 10.71 -1.20 -18.73
C ASP A 181 12.08 -1.61 -19.31
N SER A 182 12.43 -2.87 -19.09
CA SER A 182 13.76 -3.45 -19.35
C SER A 182 13.66 -4.94 -19.70
N VAL A 183 14.75 -5.54 -20.17
CA VAL A 183 14.81 -6.99 -20.44
C VAL A 183 14.53 -7.81 -19.18
N GLN A 184 14.98 -7.34 -18.02
CA GLN A 184 14.73 -8.00 -16.74
C GLN A 184 13.28 -7.87 -16.31
N GLY A 185 12.70 -6.68 -16.43
CA GLY A 185 11.27 -6.50 -16.16
C GLY A 185 10.39 -7.33 -17.10
N TYR A 186 10.76 -7.46 -18.37
CA TYR A 186 10.12 -8.41 -19.29
C TYR A 186 10.18 -9.84 -18.78
N ARG A 187 11.34 -10.31 -18.29
CA ARG A 187 11.47 -11.67 -17.71
C ARG A 187 10.59 -11.85 -16.47
N ILE A 188 10.50 -10.82 -15.62
CA ILE A 188 9.63 -10.82 -14.44
C ILE A 188 8.17 -10.95 -14.86
N LEU A 189 7.72 -10.18 -15.87
CA LEU A 189 6.32 -10.17 -16.32
C LEU A 189 5.97 -11.33 -17.27
N LYS A 190 6.97 -12.00 -17.86
CA LYS A 190 6.81 -13.08 -18.85
C LYS A 190 5.79 -14.15 -18.44
N PRO A 191 5.74 -14.64 -17.18
CA PRO A 191 4.77 -15.68 -16.82
C PRO A 191 3.30 -15.25 -16.95
N LEU A 192 2.99 -13.95 -16.86
CA LEU A 192 1.66 -13.39 -17.13
C LEU A 192 1.44 -13.20 -18.64
N LEU A 193 2.45 -12.69 -19.34
CA LEU A 193 2.41 -12.49 -20.80
C LEU A 193 2.22 -13.81 -21.56
N ASP A 194 2.88 -14.88 -21.11
CA ASP A 194 2.74 -16.24 -21.67
C ASP A 194 1.31 -16.80 -21.51
N ARG A 195 0.51 -16.22 -20.61
CA ARG A 195 -0.90 -16.54 -20.38
C ARG A 195 -1.84 -15.52 -21.02
N GLU A 196 -1.31 -14.71 -21.95
CA GLU A 196 -2.04 -13.70 -22.71
C GLU A 196 -2.65 -12.57 -21.84
N PHE A 197 -2.22 -12.44 -20.58
CA PHE A 197 -2.63 -11.30 -19.75
C PHE A 197 -2.00 -10.01 -20.25
N LYS A 198 -2.80 -8.95 -20.24
CA LYS A 198 -2.40 -7.65 -20.74
C LYS A 198 -1.74 -6.82 -19.64
N VAL A 199 -0.45 -7.05 -19.46
CA VAL A 199 0.42 -6.30 -18.55
C VAL A 199 1.59 -5.67 -19.31
N ALA A 200 1.97 -4.45 -18.96
CA ALA A 200 3.18 -3.83 -19.47
C ALA A 200 3.82 -2.93 -18.41
N ALA A 201 5.14 -2.82 -18.45
CA ALA A 201 5.87 -1.76 -17.77
C ALA A 201 6.29 -0.70 -18.80
N ILE A 202 6.06 0.57 -18.48
CA ILE A 202 6.45 1.70 -19.32
C ILE A 202 7.12 2.76 -18.45
N THR A 203 8.28 3.25 -18.88
CA THR A 203 9.00 4.37 -18.26
C THR A 203 8.13 5.63 -18.30
N PRO A 204 7.73 6.21 -17.15
CA PRO A 204 6.87 7.38 -17.14
C PRO A 204 7.61 8.65 -17.56
N ASP A 205 6.97 9.48 -18.38
CA ASP A 205 7.40 10.87 -18.59
C ASP A 205 6.75 11.77 -17.54
N LEU A 206 7.53 12.12 -16.52
CA LEU A 206 7.04 12.97 -15.43
C LEU A 206 6.79 14.41 -15.87
N SER A 207 7.55 14.93 -16.83
CA SER A 207 7.30 16.27 -17.38
C SER A 207 5.94 16.30 -18.07
N PHE A 208 5.62 15.31 -18.89
CA PHE A 208 4.29 15.19 -19.51
C PHE A 208 3.16 14.99 -18.47
N LEU A 209 3.38 14.13 -17.46
CA LEU A 209 2.37 13.85 -16.44
C LEU A 209 2.03 15.10 -15.62
N PHE A 210 3.02 15.96 -15.34
CA PHE A 210 2.82 17.15 -14.51
C PHE A 210 2.55 18.42 -15.32
N GLU A 211 2.78 18.40 -16.63
CA GLU A 211 2.50 19.52 -17.54
C GLU A 211 1.07 20.04 -17.36
N SER A 212 0.93 21.37 -17.31
CA SER A 212 -0.35 22.06 -17.13
C SER A 212 -1.06 21.69 -15.83
N THR A 213 -0.29 21.33 -14.80
CA THR A 213 -0.80 21.14 -13.44
C THR A 213 0.05 21.92 -12.44
N PRO A 214 -0.45 22.23 -11.23
CA PRO A 214 0.34 22.88 -10.18
C PRO A 214 1.61 22.12 -9.77
N ALA A 215 1.72 20.82 -10.09
CA ALA A 215 2.92 20.03 -9.82
C ALA A 215 4.10 20.32 -10.75
N GLU A 216 3.89 21.00 -11.87
CA GLU A 216 4.94 21.33 -12.84
C GLU A 216 6.06 22.16 -12.18
N THR A 217 5.68 23.27 -11.50
CA THR A 217 6.65 24.10 -10.77
C THR A 217 7.36 23.32 -9.67
N TRP A 218 6.63 22.53 -8.87
CA TRP A 218 7.22 21.70 -7.83
C TRP A 218 8.26 20.72 -8.42
N PHE A 219 7.95 20.10 -9.55
CA PHE A 219 8.83 19.16 -10.22
C PHE A 219 10.11 19.82 -10.75
N GLU A 220 10.01 21.01 -11.32
CA GLU A 220 11.19 21.76 -11.77
C GLU A 220 12.07 22.23 -10.59
N GLU A 221 11.48 22.59 -9.44
CA GLU A 221 12.25 22.87 -8.22
C GLU A 221 12.98 21.62 -7.70
N MET A 222 12.35 20.44 -7.78
CA MET A 222 13.01 19.16 -7.45
C MET A 222 14.13 18.82 -8.44
N LYS A 223 13.89 18.95 -9.75
CA LYS A 223 14.90 18.68 -10.82
C LYS A 223 16.10 19.62 -10.77
N SER A 224 15.91 20.86 -10.32
CA SER A 224 17.01 21.81 -10.12
C SER A 224 17.75 21.59 -8.79
N GLY A 225 17.26 20.70 -7.92
CA GLY A 225 17.82 20.47 -6.58
C GLY A 225 17.67 21.68 -5.66
N ASN A 226 16.70 22.56 -5.92
CA ASN A 226 16.45 23.77 -5.15
C ASN A 226 15.33 23.58 -4.11
N LYS A 227 14.54 22.52 -4.25
CA LYS A 227 13.57 22.10 -3.25
C LYS A 227 14.19 21.12 -2.29
N ASP A 228 13.86 21.27 -1.02
CA ASP A 228 14.15 20.27 0.00
C ASP A 228 13.34 18.99 -0.26
N PRO A 229 13.97 17.82 -0.49
CA PRO A 229 13.25 16.56 -0.66
C PRO A 229 12.63 16.02 0.65
N GLY A 230 13.07 16.53 1.79
CA GLY A 230 12.77 16.03 3.14
C GLY A 230 13.40 14.68 3.46
N GLU A 231 13.18 14.19 4.68
CA GLU A 231 13.79 12.96 5.22
C GLU A 231 13.23 11.65 4.64
N ILE A 232 12.00 11.68 4.12
CA ILE A 232 11.34 10.51 3.53
C ILE A 232 11.89 10.31 2.11
N PRO A 233 12.21 9.07 1.70
CA PRO A 233 12.76 8.80 0.38
C PRO A 233 11.92 9.45 -0.73
N LEU A 234 12.54 10.23 -1.61
CA LEU A 234 11.85 10.93 -2.69
C LEU A 234 10.96 10.00 -3.54
N PRO A 235 11.37 8.77 -3.92
CA PRO A 235 10.50 7.84 -4.65
C PRO A 235 9.16 7.57 -3.97
N GLN A 236 9.12 7.53 -2.63
CA GLN A 236 7.87 7.34 -1.88
C GLN A 236 6.91 8.52 -2.10
N ASN A 237 7.41 9.74 -2.02
CA ASN A 237 6.61 10.94 -2.24
C ASN A 237 6.24 11.11 -3.72
N LEU A 238 7.17 10.79 -4.62
CA LEU A 238 6.95 10.86 -6.06
C LEU A 238 5.87 9.87 -6.51
N SER A 239 5.82 8.66 -5.96
CA SER A 239 4.73 7.71 -6.19
C SER A 239 3.36 8.24 -5.72
N ASN A 240 3.31 9.04 -4.64
CA ASN A 240 2.08 9.70 -4.21
C ASN A 240 1.58 10.76 -5.21
N LEU A 241 2.49 11.41 -5.93
CA LEU A 241 2.12 12.39 -6.95
C LEU A 241 1.79 11.73 -8.30
N ILE A 242 2.61 10.76 -8.73
CA ILE A 242 2.42 10.01 -9.99
C ILE A 242 1.03 9.38 -10.05
N ARG A 243 0.56 8.76 -8.96
CA ARG A 243 -0.77 8.14 -8.92
C ARG A 243 -1.91 9.11 -9.14
N LEU A 244 -1.75 10.36 -8.70
CA LEU A 244 -2.75 11.41 -8.90
C LEU A 244 -2.69 11.93 -10.34
N ALA A 245 -1.47 12.17 -10.85
CA ALA A 245 -1.25 12.71 -12.18
C ALA A 245 -1.66 11.73 -13.29
N VAL A 246 -1.34 10.44 -13.15
CA VAL A 246 -1.73 9.43 -14.15
C VAL A 246 -3.24 9.29 -14.23
N LEU A 247 -3.95 9.26 -13.09
CA LEU A 247 -5.41 9.24 -13.07
C LEU A 247 -6.01 10.55 -13.59
N TYR A 248 -5.34 11.69 -13.40
CA TYR A 248 -5.81 12.96 -13.95
C TYR A 248 -5.74 12.94 -15.48
N LYS A 249 -4.62 12.44 -16.04
CA LYS A 249 -4.37 12.41 -17.49
C LYS A 249 -5.11 11.30 -18.23
N TYR A 250 -5.34 10.15 -17.59
CA TYR A 250 -5.89 8.95 -18.26
C TYR A 250 -7.15 8.37 -17.60
N GLY A 251 -7.49 8.77 -16.37
CA GLY A 251 -8.54 8.11 -15.59
C GLY A 251 -8.16 6.68 -15.20
N GLY A 252 -9.17 5.88 -14.84
CA GLY A 252 -9.01 4.47 -14.51
C GLY A 252 -8.80 4.21 -13.02
N ILE A 253 -8.01 3.18 -12.72
CA ILE A 253 -7.81 2.68 -11.36
C ILE A 253 -6.33 2.66 -11.03
N TYR A 254 -5.94 3.30 -9.94
CA TYR A 254 -4.61 3.15 -9.39
C TYR A 254 -4.62 2.15 -8.24
N LEU A 255 -3.60 1.30 -8.19
CA LEU A 255 -3.30 0.39 -7.08
C LEU A 255 -1.83 0.53 -6.65
N ASP A 256 -1.56 0.47 -5.35
CA ASP A 256 -0.20 0.19 -4.87
C ASP A 256 0.19 -1.26 -5.24
N THR A 257 1.49 -1.52 -5.44
CA THR A 257 2.00 -2.83 -5.86
C THR A 257 1.88 -3.92 -4.79
N ASP A 258 1.38 -3.56 -3.60
CA ASP A 258 1.10 -4.46 -2.48
C ASP A 258 -0.41 -4.53 -2.19
N PHE A 259 -1.24 -4.31 -3.21
CA PHE A 259 -2.69 -4.41 -3.13
C PHE A 259 -3.20 -5.72 -3.76
N ILE A 260 -3.86 -6.57 -2.96
CA ILE A 260 -4.45 -7.83 -3.44
C ILE A 260 -5.92 -7.62 -3.81
N VAL A 261 -6.25 -7.80 -5.08
CA VAL A 261 -7.62 -7.69 -5.61
C VAL A 261 -8.41 -8.97 -5.33
N LEU A 262 -9.61 -8.82 -4.77
CA LEU A 262 -10.50 -9.93 -4.39
C LEU A 262 -11.88 -9.87 -5.08
N LYS A 263 -12.30 -8.68 -5.56
CA LYS A 263 -13.59 -8.50 -6.23
C LYS A 263 -13.47 -7.50 -7.37
N SER A 264 -14.35 -7.62 -8.35
CA SER A 264 -14.39 -6.76 -9.54
C SER A 264 -14.51 -5.28 -9.17
N PHE A 265 -13.69 -4.45 -9.82
CA PHE A 265 -13.74 -3.00 -9.74
C PHE A 265 -14.59 -2.34 -10.83
N ALA A 266 -15.19 -3.12 -11.74
CA ALA A 266 -15.87 -2.60 -12.93
C ALA A 266 -17.01 -1.60 -12.63
N ASP A 267 -17.69 -1.79 -11.50
CA ASP A 267 -18.81 -0.93 -11.07
C ASP A 267 -18.38 0.26 -10.20
N LEU A 268 -17.07 0.41 -9.93
CA LEU A 268 -16.55 1.51 -9.14
C LEU A 268 -16.25 2.72 -10.04
N ARG A 269 -16.62 3.90 -9.56
CA ARG A 269 -16.37 5.16 -10.26
C ARG A 269 -16.21 6.31 -9.27
N ASN A 270 -15.19 7.14 -9.46
CA ASN A 270 -14.87 8.29 -8.60
C ASN A 270 -14.93 7.89 -7.11
N ALA A 271 -14.12 6.89 -6.73
CA ALA A 271 -14.17 6.26 -5.43
C ALA A 271 -12.81 6.26 -4.73
N ILE A 272 -12.86 6.39 -3.40
CA ILE A 272 -11.70 6.32 -2.50
C ILE A 272 -12.07 5.56 -1.23
N GLY A 273 -11.12 4.86 -0.63
CA GLY A 273 -11.35 4.13 0.62
C GLY A 273 -11.07 4.96 1.88
N ALA A 274 -11.93 4.80 2.87
CA ALA A 274 -11.63 5.16 4.24
C ALA A 274 -10.66 4.15 4.86
N GLN A 275 -9.46 4.58 5.24
CA GLN A 275 -8.52 3.76 6.01
C GLN A 275 -8.99 3.53 7.45
N SER A 276 -9.64 4.53 8.05
CA SER A 276 -10.14 4.45 9.43
C SER A 276 -11.41 5.26 9.60
N ILE A 277 -12.19 4.89 10.63
CA ILE A 277 -13.44 5.54 11.04
C ILE A 277 -13.40 5.84 12.55
N ASP A 278 -14.23 6.78 12.98
CA ASP A 278 -14.48 7.06 14.41
C ASP A 278 -15.65 6.23 14.97
N VAL A 279 -15.99 6.49 16.24
CA VAL A 279 -17.11 5.85 16.94
C VAL A 279 -18.47 6.15 16.32
N SER A 280 -18.61 7.27 15.60
CA SER A 280 -19.83 7.66 14.88
C SER A 280 -19.94 7.01 13.50
N ARG A 281 -18.96 6.18 13.12
CA ARG A 281 -18.79 5.57 11.79
C ARG A 281 -18.48 6.58 10.68
N SER A 282 -18.06 7.79 11.05
CA SER A 282 -17.52 8.77 10.10
C SER A 282 -16.07 8.43 9.80
N TRP A 283 -15.65 8.59 8.55
CA TRP A 283 -14.25 8.36 8.20
C TRP A 283 -13.34 9.40 8.87
N THR A 284 -12.16 8.98 9.31
CA THR A 284 -11.14 9.85 9.95
C THR A 284 -9.88 9.96 9.12
N ARG A 285 -9.65 8.99 8.23
CA ARG A 285 -8.52 8.96 7.30
C ARG A 285 -9.00 8.33 6.00
N LEU A 286 -8.79 9.01 4.89
CA LEU A 286 -8.81 8.41 3.56
C LEU A 286 -7.38 8.02 3.18
N ASN A 287 -7.24 7.10 2.24
CA ASN A 287 -5.94 6.63 1.78
C ASN A 287 -5.94 6.50 0.25
N ASN A 288 -4.78 6.76 -0.35
CA ASN A 288 -4.56 6.84 -1.79
C ASN A 288 -3.79 5.64 -2.36
N ALA A 289 -3.68 4.53 -1.62
CA ALA A 289 -3.17 3.24 -2.10
C ALA A 289 -4.08 2.59 -3.14
N VAL A 290 -5.35 3.00 -3.16
CA VAL A 290 -6.30 2.67 -4.22
C VAL A 290 -7.13 3.91 -4.53
N LEU A 291 -7.25 4.23 -5.82
CA LEU A 291 -8.00 5.38 -6.30
C LEU A 291 -8.71 4.99 -7.59
N VAL A 292 -9.99 5.30 -7.70
CA VAL A 292 -10.79 5.06 -8.92
C VAL A 292 -11.33 6.39 -9.38
N PHE A 293 -10.94 6.89 -10.54
CA PHE A 293 -11.37 8.21 -11.00
C PHE A 293 -11.55 8.27 -12.51
N ASP A 294 -12.51 9.08 -12.92
CA ASP A 294 -12.61 9.51 -14.30
C ASP A 294 -11.42 10.41 -14.67
N MET A 295 -11.04 10.38 -15.94
CA MET A 295 -10.07 11.32 -16.49
C MET A 295 -10.50 12.77 -16.25
N ASN A 296 -9.54 13.65 -15.97
CA ASN A 296 -9.75 15.08 -15.68
C ASN A 296 -10.66 15.38 -14.48
N HIS A 297 -10.86 14.43 -13.56
CA HIS A 297 -11.73 14.67 -12.41
C HIS A 297 -11.21 15.86 -11.56
N PRO A 298 -12.03 16.89 -11.25
CA PRO A 298 -11.57 18.13 -10.58
C PRO A 298 -10.93 17.89 -9.21
N LEU A 299 -11.33 16.83 -8.53
CA LEU A 299 -10.76 16.46 -7.23
C LEU A 299 -9.28 16.02 -7.34
N LEU A 300 -8.90 15.35 -8.43
CA LEU A 300 -7.50 14.97 -8.67
C LEU A 300 -6.63 16.21 -8.84
N LEU A 301 -7.11 17.22 -9.57
CA LEU A 301 -6.41 18.50 -9.69
C LEU A 301 -6.25 19.19 -8.33
N LYS A 302 -7.26 19.12 -7.44
CA LYS A 302 -7.15 19.62 -6.06
C LYS A 302 -6.15 18.85 -5.21
N PHE A 303 -6.03 17.53 -5.40
CA PHE A 303 -5.00 16.75 -4.73
C PHE A 303 -3.60 17.12 -5.22
N ILE A 304 -3.42 17.31 -6.54
CA ILE A 304 -2.14 17.73 -7.13
C ILE A 304 -1.75 19.14 -6.67
N GLU A 305 -2.72 20.07 -6.62
CA GLU A 305 -2.54 21.44 -6.09
C GLU A 305 -2.07 21.41 -4.63
N GLU A 306 -2.74 20.64 -3.77
CA GLU A 306 -2.36 20.48 -2.37
C GLU A 306 -0.98 19.85 -2.21
N PHE A 307 -0.64 18.86 -3.05
CA PHE A 307 0.67 18.22 -3.03
C PHE A 307 1.77 19.25 -3.28
N ALA A 308 1.65 20.01 -4.37
CA ALA A 308 2.65 21.00 -4.75
C ALA A 308 2.77 22.14 -3.73
N ALA A 309 1.62 22.65 -3.24
CA ALA A 309 1.58 23.80 -2.34
C ALA A 309 2.01 23.49 -0.91
N THR A 310 1.78 22.26 -0.44
CA THR A 310 1.98 21.89 0.97
C THR A 310 3.00 20.77 1.15
N PHE A 311 3.77 20.44 0.11
CA PHE A 311 4.77 19.37 0.14
C PHE A 311 5.63 19.45 1.40
N ASP A 312 5.63 18.36 2.17
CA ASP A 312 6.50 18.20 3.33
C ASP A 312 7.07 16.78 3.31
N GLY A 313 8.30 16.67 2.79
CA GLY A 313 9.02 15.41 2.71
C GLY A 313 9.46 14.86 4.07
N ASN A 314 9.28 15.59 5.17
CA ASN A 314 9.67 15.14 6.51
C ASN A 314 8.54 14.42 7.25
N LYS A 315 7.28 14.51 6.77
CA LYS A 315 6.10 14.00 7.48
C LYS A 315 5.48 12.78 6.80
N TRP A 316 5.53 11.64 7.47
CA TRP A 316 5.02 10.39 6.93
C TRP A 316 3.52 10.45 6.64
N GLY A 317 3.14 10.13 5.40
CA GLY A 317 1.76 10.17 4.93
C GLY A 317 1.20 11.57 4.65
N HIS A 318 1.95 12.65 4.94
CA HIS A 318 1.50 14.03 4.74
C HIS A 318 1.10 14.30 3.30
N ASN A 319 1.93 13.82 2.35
CA ASN A 319 1.74 13.99 0.91
C ASN A 319 0.86 12.90 0.26
N GLY A 320 0.28 12.00 1.06
CA GLY A 320 -0.52 10.87 0.58
C GLY A 320 -1.87 10.77 1.32
N PRO A 321 -2.05 9.81 2.24
CA PRO A 321 -3.32 9.63 2.96
C PRO A 321 -3.82 10.91 3.68
N TYR A 322 -2.91 11.71 4.25
CA TYR A 322 -3.31 12.93 4.94
C TYR A 322 -3.74 14.03 3.97
N LEU A 323 -3.04 14.17 2.84
CA LEU A 323 -3.39 15.10 1.77
C LEU A 323 -4.80 14.84 1.24
N VAL A 324 -5.09 13.60 0.82
CA VAL A 324 -6.42 13.29 0.25
C VAL A 324 -7.53 13.48 1.27
N SER A 325 -7.26 13.20 2.56
CA SER A 325 -8.21 13.46 3.65
C SER A 325 -8.51 14.95 3.82
N ARG A 326 -7.47 15.80 3.85
CA ARG A 326 -7.63 17.26 4.03
C ARG A 326 -8.46 17.85 2.90
N ILE A 327 -8.19 17.44 1.65
CA ILE A 327 -8.89 17.99 0.50
C ILE A 327 -10.33 17.51 0.42
N VAL A 328 -10.60 16.22 0.64
CA VAL A 328 -11.99 15.73 0.66
C VAL A 328 -12.80 16.41 1.76
N GLN A 329 -12.22 16.61 2.95
CA GLN A 329 -12.90 17.36 4.03
C GLN A 329 -13.18 18.81 3.62
N LYS A 330 -12.24 19.48 2.95
CA LYS A 330 -12.36 20.87 2.50
C LYS A 330 -13.42 21.06 1.41
N VAL A 331 -13.70 20.04 0.60
CA VAL A 331 -14.67 20.12 -0.51
C VAL A 331 -15.99 19.39 -0.23
N ALA A 332 -16.16 18.73 0.92
CA ALA A 332 -17.32 17.88 1.21
C ALA A 332 -18.68 18.59 1.04
N GLU A 333 -18.74 19.89 1.31
CA GLU A 333 -19.97 20.71 1.20
C GLU A 333 -20.05 21.50 -0.12
N ARG A 334 -19.07 21.30 -1.04
CA ARG A 334 -18.99 22.04 -2.30
C ARG A 334 -19.53 21.18 -3.45
N PRO A 335 -20.43 21.72 -4.30
CA PRO A 335 -20.87 21.02 -5.49
C PRO A 335 -19.70 20.82 -6.48
N GLY A 336 -19.79 19.81 -7.34
CA GLY A 336 -18.85 19.58 -8.44
C GLY A 336 -17.72 18.58 -8.17
N TYR A 337 -17.67 17.96 -6.99
CA TYR A 337 -16.69 16.94 -6.62
C TYR A 337 -17.38 15.61 -6.32
N ASN A 338 -17.97 14.97 -7.34
CA ASN A 338 -18.61 13.67 -7.16
C ASN A 338 -17.59 12.65 -6.63
N LEU A 339 -17.84 12.07 -5.45
CA LEU A 339 -16.93 11.14 -4.81
C LEU A 339 -17.71 10.15 -3.96
N THR A 340 -17.43 8.87 -4.17
CA THR A 340 -17.89 7.78 -3.30
C THR A 340 -16.79 7.42 -2.31
N ILE A 341 -17.08 7.54 -1.01
CA ILE A 341 -16.18 7.10 0.05
C ILE A 341 -16.61 5.70 0.48
N LEU A 342 -15.76 4.71 0.21
CA LEU A 342 -16.00 3.32 0.59
C LEU A 342 -15.52 3.05 2.02
N PRO A 343 -16.22 2.18 2.78
CA PRO A 343 -15.85 1.88 4.17
C PRO A 343 -14.51 1.13 4.25
N PRO A 344 -13.85 1.08 5.42
CA PRO A 344 -12.59 0.36 5.57
C PRO A 344 -12.61 -1.09 5.11
N MET A 345 -13.71 -1.81 5.30
CA MET A 345 -13.82 -3.21 4.84
C MET A 345 -13.69 -3.38 3.31
N ALA A 346 -13.89 -2.33 2.52
CA ALA A 346 -13.73 -2.40 1.06
C ALA A 346 -12.27 -2.62 0.63
N PHE A 347 -11.31 -1.92 1.27
CA PHE A 347 -9.90 -1.87 0.82
C PHE A 347 -8.86 -2.01 1.95
N TYR A 348 -9.26 -1.71 3.20
CA TYR A 348 -8.41 -1.66 4.39
C TYR A 348 -9.02 -2.50 5.54
N PRO A 349 -9.34 -3.80 5.33
CA PRO A 349 -10.04 -4.64 6.31
C PRO A 349 -9.19 -4.98 7.56
N VAL A 350 -7.94 -4.52 7.58
CA VAL A 350 -7.00 -4.62 8.70
C VAL A 350 -6.08 -3.40 8.69
N SER A 351 -5.86 -2.81 9.86
CA SER A 351 -4.95 -1.68 10.02
C SER A 351 -3.49 -2.12 9.93
N TRP A 352 -2.62 -1.22 9.48
CA TRP A 352 -1.18 -1.48 9.34
C TRP A 352 -0.53 -2.08 10.61
N ASN A 353 -0.92 -1.63 11.80
CA ASN A 353 -0.36 -2.15 13.06
C ASN A 353 -0.83 -3.58 13.42
N ARG A 354 -1.89 -4.09 12.78
CA ARG A 354 -2.44 -5.44 13.01
C ARG A 354 -2.23 -6.38 11.81
N ILE A 355 -1.64 -5.90 10.73
CA ILE A 355 -1.46 -6.65 9.48
C ILE A 355 -0.74 -7.99 9.68
N GLY A 356 0.21 -8.07 10.62
CA GLY A 356 0.96 -9.30 10.88
C GLY A 356 0.07 -10.51 11.23
N GLY A 357 -1.13 -10.29 11.78
CA GLY A 357 -2.08 -11.36 12.05
C GLY A 357 -2.59 -12.07 10.79
N PHE A 358 -2.55 -11.44 9.63
CA PHE A 358 -2.95 -12.06 8.37
C PHE A 358 -1.89 -13.02 7.80
N PHE A 359 -0.65 -12.92 8.27
CA PHE A 359 0.50 -13.67 7.74
C PHE A 359 0.83 -14.91 8.57
N LYS A 360 0.28 -15.02 9.79
CA LYS A 360 0.56 -16.12 10.73
C LYS A 360 -0.41 -17.29 10.54
N LYS A 361 0.11 -18.52 10.60
CA LYS A 361 -0.68 -19.74 10.63
C LYS A 361 -1.42 -19.85 11.97
N PRO A 362 -2.62 -20.42 12.00
CA PRO A 362 -3.29 -20.70 13.26
C PRO A 362 -2.61 -21.85 14.01
N GLU A 363 -2.34 -21.67 15.30
CA GLU A 363 -1.70 -22.70 16.15
C GLU A 363 -2.72 -23.59 16.86
N ASN A 364 -3.98 -23.16 16.94
CA ASN A 364 -5.03 -23.88 17.65
C ASN A 364 -6.40 -23.75 16.95
N LYS A 365 -7.40 -24.48 17.46
CA LYS A 365 -8.76 -24.50 16.91
C LYS A 365 -9.48 -23.15 16.98
N VAL A 366 -9.15 -22.31 17.98
CA VAL A 366 -9.77 -20.97 18.12
C VAL A 366 -9.27 -20.06 17.01
N GLU A 367 -7.96 -20.00 16.81
CA GLU A 367 -7.34 -19.23 15.73
C GLU A 367 -7.75 -19.74 14.35
N SER A 368 -7.86 -21.06 14.17
CA SER A 368 -8.36 -21.63 12.91
C SER A 368 -9.79 -21.16 12.60
N ARG A 369 -10.66 -21.11 13.61
CA ARG A 369 -12.02 -20.55 13.44
C ARG A 369 -11.98 -19.06 13.12
N TRP A 370 -11.06 -18.30 13.73
CA TRP A 370 -10.88 -16.89 13.40
C TRP A 370 -10.43 -16.69 11.95
N VAL A 371 -9.45 -17.46 11.46
CA VAL A 371 -9.00 -17.40 10.06
C VAL A 371 -10.17 -17.67 9.11
N ASN A 372 -10.95 -18.74 9.35
CA ASN A 372 -12.10 -19.08 8.53
C ASN A 372 -13.18 -17.99 8.54
N ALA A 373 -13.51 -17.46 9.71
CA ALA A 373 -14.47 -16.36 9.83
C ALA A 373 -13.98 -15.09 9.12
N LYS A 374 -12.67 -14.81 9.19
CA LYS A 374 -12.09 -13.65 8.51
C LYS A 374 -12.11 -13.82 6.99
N LEU A 375 -11.77 -14.99 6.46
CA LEU A 375 -11.87 -15.30 5.04
C LEU A 375 -13.30 -15.15 4.53
N LEU A 376 -14.30 -15.65 5.27
CA LEU A 376 -15.70 -15.49 4.93
C LEU A 376 -16.11 -14.00 4.88
N GLN A 377 -15.69 -13.21 5.88
CA GLN A 377 -15.95 -11.77 5.90
C GLN A 377 -15.36 -11.07 4.66
N LEU A 378 -14.10 -11.38 4.33
CA LEU A 378 -13.39 -10.78 3.21
C LEU A 378 -14.06 -11.13 1.87
N SER A 379 -14.53 -12.37 1.70
CA SER A 379 -15.17 -12.81 0.46
C SER A 379 -16.45 -12.05 0.09
N GLY A 380 -17.14 -11.46 1.07
CA GLY A 380 -18.40 -10.73 0.83
C GLY A 380 -18.22 -9.25 0.55
N GLU A 381 -17.51 -8.55 1.43
CA GLU A 381 -17.51 -7.08 1.51
C GLU A 381 -16.27 -6.41 0.90
N THR A 382 -15.20 -7.17 0.66
CA THR A 382 -13.88 -6.62 0.35
C THR A 382 -13.58 -6.66 -1.14
N TYR A 383 -13.24 -5.50 -1.71
CA TYR A 383 -12.73 -5.39 -3.08
C TYR A 383 -11.26 -5.75 -3.19
N GLY A 384 -10.49 -5.43 -2.15
CA GLY A 384 -9.12 -5.88 -2.03
C GLY A 384 -8.47 -5.53 -0.70
N ILE A 385 -7.22 -5.90 -0.55
CA ILE A 385 -6.47 -5.75 0.70
C ILE A 385 -5.15 -5.05 0.40
N HIS A 386 -4.99 -3.85 0.94
CA HIS A 386 -3.68 -3.20 1.00
C HIS A 386 -2.80 -3.87 2.08
N LEU A 387 -1.63 -4.38 1.68
CA LEU A 387 -0.76 -5.18 2.55
C LEU A 387 0.19 -4.37 3.42
N TRP A 388 0.32 -3.06 3.22
CA TRP A 388 1.20 -2.21 4.02
C TRP A 388 2.65 -2.73 4.02
N ASN A 389 3.27 -2.96 2.85
CA ASN A 389 4.55 -3.68 2.73
C ASN A 389 5.70 -3.10 3.56
N LYS A 390 5.70 -1.79 3.87
CA LYS A 390 6.63 -1.22 4.87
C LYS A 390 6.56 -1.94 6.23
N GLN A 391 5.37 -2.37 6.64
CA GLN A 391 5.13 -3.09 7.88
C GLN A 391 5.07 -4.61 7.68
N SER A 392 4.51 -5.09 6.57
CA SER A 392 4.24 -6.53 6.38
C SER A 392 5.38 -7.32 5.74
N SER A 393 6.37 -6.66 5.12
CA SER A 393 7.53 -7.30 4.48
C SER A 393 8.36 -8.15 5.42
N LYS A 394 8.33 -7.87 6.73
CA LYS A 394 9.05 -8.63 7.76
C LYS A 394 8.41 -9.96 8.17
N PHE A 395 7.18 -10.24 7.74
CA PHE A 395 6.47 -11.47 8.09
C PHE A 395 6.45 -12.40 6.90
N SER A 396 6.89 -13.64 6.99
CA SER A 396 6.66 -14.61 5.90
C SER A 396 5.17 -14.96 5.78
N ILE A 397 4.72 -15.34 4.58
CA ILE A 397 3.34 -15.81 4.36
C ILE A 397 3.29 -17.27 4.80
N GLU A 398 2.75 -17.53 5.99
CA GLU A 398 2.68 -18.90 6.52
C GLU A 398 1.50 -19.67 5.92
N GLU A 399 1.70 -20.97 5.68
CA GLU A 399 0.64 -21.85 5.20
C GLU A 399 -0.54 -21.89 6.17
N GLY A 400 -1.76 -21.77 5.64
CA GLY A 400 -2.98 -21.73 6.46
C GLY A 400 -3.29 -20.37 7.09
N SER A 401 -2.41 -19.38 6.99
CA SER A 401 -2.72 -17.99 7.34
C SER A 401 -3.81 -17.39 6.44
N VAL A 402 -4.40 -16.26 6.84
CA VAL A 402 -5.38 -15.54 6.00
C VAL A 402 -4.78 -15.25 4.62
N MET A 403 -3.58 -14.68 4.55
CA MET A 403 -2.91 -14.41 3.27
C MET A 403 -2.56 -15.69 2.52
N GLY A 404 -2.05 -16.72 3.21
CA GLY A 404 -1.71 -18.00 2.58
C GLY A 404 -2.93 -18.65 1.90
N ARG A 405 -4.11 -18.55 2.53
CA ARG A 405 -5.38 -19.05 1.96
C ARG A 405 -5.86 -18.17 0.81
N LEU A 406 -5.89 -16.84 0.97
CA LEU A 406 -6.29 -15.93 -0.11
C LEU A 406 -5.42 -16.11 -1.36
N ILE A 407 -4.10 -16.20 -1.21
CA ILE A 407 -3.17 -16.40 -2.33
C ILE A 407 -3.38 -17.75 -2.98
N SER A 408 -3.60 -18.82 -2.21
CA SER A 408 -3.87 -20.14 -2.80
C SER A 408 -5.16 -20.15 -3.62
N ASP A 409 -6.17 -19.37 -3.22
CA ASP A 409 -7.47 -19.30 -3.89
C ASP A 409 -7.46 -18.32 -5.08
N HIS A 410 -6.56 -17.32 -5.07
CA HIS A 410 -6.51 -16.23 -6.05
C HIS A 410 -5.26 -16.21 -6.94
N CYS A 411 -4.36 -17.20 -6.85
CA CYS A 411 -3.24 -17.31 -7.78
C CYS A 411 -3.71 -17.76 -9.17
N VAL A 412 -2.96 -17.35 -10.20
CA VAL A 412 -3.22 -17.74 -11.60
C VAL A 412 -2.10 -18.62 -12.13
N ILE A 413 -0.86 -18.34 -11.73
CA ILE A 413 0.32 -19.13 -12.09
C ILE A 413 0.57 -20.22 -11.04
N CYS A 414 0.36 -19.92 -9.76
CA CYS A 414 0.35 -20.89 -8.64
C CYS A 414 1.61 -21.78 -8.46
N GLU A 415 2.65 -21.65 -9.27
CA GLU A 415 3.86 -22.49 -9.22
C GLU A 415 4.78 -22.18 -8.02
N TYR A 416 4.54 -21.07 -7.30
CA TYR A 416 5.44 -20.56 -6.25
C TYR A 416 4.68 -20.12 -4.98
N LYS A 417 3.81 -20.99 -4.44
CA LYS A 417 2.89 -20.65 -3.35
C LYS A 417 3.55 -20.29 -2.01
N TYR A 418 4.77 -20.79 -1.73
CA TYR A 418 5.37 -20.71 -0.39
C TYR A 418 6.86 -20.34 -0.35
N SER A 419 7.47 -19.96 -1.48
CA SER A 419 8.86 -19.49 -1.50
C SER A 419 8.92 -18.01 -1.12
N SER A 420 9.62 -17.73 0.00
CA SER A 420 9.73 -16.44 0.68
C SER A 420 10.48 -15.38 -0.12
#